data_AF-A0A7T5UW01-F1
#
_entry.id   AF-A0A7T5UW01-F1
#
_cell.length_a   1.000
_cell.length_b   1.000
_cell.length_c   1.000
_cell.angle_alpha   90.00
_cell.angle_beta   90.00
_cell.angle_gamma   90.00
#
_symmetry.space_group_name_H-M   'P 1'
#
loop_
_entity.id
_entity.type
_entity.pdbx_description
1 polymer ?
#
loop_
_entity_poly.entity_id
_entity_poly.type
_entity_poly.pdbx_seq_one_letter_code
_entity_poly.pdbx_strand_id
1 'polypeptide(L)'
;MSAKPSKTKATKKSKAEPKAAKVAKVVSIRPSGTPPRPMVLSRHVDTMITREGRGFSMVELAGASVSQKDAWKWGVKLDSKRRSLLDHNVESLRKWASTAQKPKVAEPKPEPVVEAEPEPKPKPAAAKKATKKPAAKKKKA
;
A
#
# COMPACT_ATOMS: atom_id res chain seq x y z
N MET A 1 42.35 -41.66 -17.55
CA MET A 1 42.30 -41.23 -16.13
C MET A 1 42.26 -39.71 -16.13
N SER A 2 41.08 -39.13 -15.88
CA SER A 2 40.85 -37.68 -16.01
C SER A 2 41.46 -36.89 -14.86
N ALA A 3 42.43 -36.04 -15.18
CA ALA A 3 43.00 -35.05 -14.27
C ALA A 3 41.98 -33.91 -14.02
N LYS A 4 41.66 -33.67 -12.75
CA LYS A 4 40.84 -32.54 -12.29
C LYS A 4 41.65 -31.23 -12.40
N PRO A 5 41.13 -30.17 -13.03
CA PRO A 5 41.72 -28.84 -12.88
C PRO A 5 41.33 -28.20 -11.54
N SER A 6 42.35 -27.66 -10.89
CA SER A 6 42.37 -26.96 -9.62
C SER A 6 41.96 -25.48 -9.74
N LYS A 7 41.48 -24.94 -8.60
CA LYS A 7 41.46 -23.51 -8.19
C LYS A 7 40.61 -22.54 -9.01
N THR A 8 39.64 -21.91 -8.34
CA THR A 8 39.83 -20.52 -7.83
C THR A 8 38.67 -20.10 -6.92
N LYS A 9 39.05 -19.61 -5.74
CA LYS A 9 38.21 -18.97 -4.74
C LYS A 9 38.02 -17.52 -5.18
N ALA A 10 36.79 -17.11 -5.49
CA ALA A 10 36.47 -15.72 -5.82
C ALA A 10 35.47 -15.16 -4.80
N THR A 11 36.01 -14.67 -3.69
CA THR A 11 35.40 -13.58 -2.92
C THR A 11 35.28 -12.35 -3.81
N LYS A 12 34.05 -11.85 -4.03
CA LYS A 12 33.85 -10.47 -4.50
C LYS A 12 32.83 -9.74 -3.65
N LYS A 13 33.41 -8.93 -2.77
CA LYS A 13 32.83 -7.89 -1.94
C LYS A 13 32.62 -6.65 -2.82
N SER A 14 31.36 -6.21 -2.96
CA SER A 14 30.94 -4.83 -3.29
C SER A 14 29.45 -4.92 -3.65
N LYS A 15 28.52 -4.18 -3.06
CA LYS A 15 28.56 -2.77 -2.73
C LYS A 15 27.54 -2.54 -1.62
N ALA A 16 28.01 -2.03 -0.48
CA ALA A 16 27.14 -1.53 0.56
C ALA A 16 26.36 -0.35 -0.03
N GLU A 17 25.07 -0.54 -0.27
CA GLU A 17 24.16 0.58 -0.45
C GLU A 17 24.15 1.37 0.87
N PRO A 18 24.25 2.71 0.81
CA PRO A 18 24.21 3.53 2.00
C PRO A 18 22.89 3.28 2.71
N LYS A 19 23.00 2.96 4.00
CA LYS A 19 21.89 2.75 4.93
C LYS A 19 20.81 3.79 4.67
N ALA A 20 19.72 3.33 4.05
CA ALA A 20 18.54 4.14 3.78
C ALA A 20 18.21 4.89 5.07
N ALA A 21 18.20 6.22 4.96
CA ALA A 21 17.94 7.14 6.03
C ALA A 21 16.77 6.61 6.86
N LYS A 22 16.96 6.54 8.18
CA LYS A 22 15.92 6.14 9.13
C LYS A 22 14.77 7.14 8.97
N VAL A 23 13.82 6.84 8.09
CA VAL A 23 12.57 7.57 7.98
C VAL A 23 11.97 7.54 9.37
N ALA A 24 11.82 8.71 9.98
CA ALA A 24 11.28 8.87 11.31
C ALA A 24 9.99 8.04 11.36
N LYS A 25 10.01 7.01 12.20
CA LYS A 25 8.91 6.05 12.32
C LYS A 25 7.76 6.85 12.91
N VAL A 26 6.87 7.37 12.05
CA VAL A 26 5.64 8.04 12.49
C VAL A 26 4.93 7.01 13.37
N VAL A 27 4.98 7.25 14.67
CA VAL A 27 4.39 6.35 15.66
C VAL A 27 2.89 6.56 15.51
N SER A 28 2.26 5.69 14.74
CA SER A 28 0.82 5.55 14.62
C SER A 28 0.22 5.49 16.03
N ILE A 29 -0.43 6.57 16.45
CA ILE A 29 -1.08 6.65 17.77
C ILE A 29 -2.08 5.50 17.88
N ARG A 30 -2.01 4.74 18.98
CA ARG A 30 -2.91 3.62 19.21
C ARG A 30 -4.30 4.12 19.64
N PRO A 31 -5.39 3.66 19.03
CA PRO A 31 -6.75 3.90 19.52
C PRO A 31 -6.93 3.49 20.97
N SER A 32 -7.66 4.31 21.70
CA SER A 32 -8.11 3.99 23.03
C SER A 32 -9.22 2.93 22.98
N GLY A 33 -9.20 2.03 23.95
CA GLY A 33 -10.20 0.97 24.10
C GLY A 33 -9.93 -0.31 23.30
N THR A 34 -10.82 -1.28 23.50
CA THR A 34 -10.74 -2.60 22.88
C THR A 34 -11.23 -2.53 21.42
N PRO A 35 -10.52 -3.16 20.46
CA PRO A 35 -10.98 -3.18 19.08
C PRO A 35 -12.33 -3.90 18.94
N PRO A 36 -13.24 -3.41 18.07
CA PRO A 36 -14.53 -4.05 17.84
C PRO A 36 -14.35 -5.45 17.24
N ARG A 37 -15.38 -6.30 17.39
CA ARG A 37 -15.45 -7.59 16.68
C ARG A 37 -16.17 -7.43 15.34
N PRO A 38 -15.71 -8.10 14.28
CA PRO A 38 -16.36 -8.05 12.97
C PRO A 38 -17.64 -8.89 12.99
N MET A 39 -18.68 -8.41 12.32
CA MET A 39 -19.86 -9.20 12.00
C MET A 39 -19.72 -9.85 10.62
N VAL A 40 -20.24 -11.07 10.47
CA VAL A 40 -20.21 -11.81 9.20
C VAL A 40 -21.56 -12.44 8.95
N LEU A 41 -22.04 -12.32 7.72
CA LEU A 41 -23.24 -13.01 7.26
C LEU A 41 -22.89 -14.47 6.95
N SER A 42 -23.58 -15.39 7.59
CA SER A 42 -23.46 -16.83 7.37
C SER A 42 -24.76 -17.34 6.78
N ARG A 43 -24.65 -18.20 5.76
CA ARG A 43 -25.81 -18.93 5.27
C ARG A 43 -26.21 -19.98 6.30
N HIS A 44 -27.47 -19.95 6.69
CA HIS A 44 -28.17 -21.01 7.39
C HIS A 44 -29.19 -21.63 6.43
N VAL A 45 -29.80 -22.77 6.79
CA VAL A 45 -30.66 -23.59 5.91
C VAL A 45 -31.66 -22.74 5.13
N ASP A 46 -32.42 -21.88 5.81
CA ASP A 46 -33.49 -21.07 5.20
C ASP A 46 -33.24 -19.55 5.27
N THR A 47 -32.20 -19.09 5.97
CA THR A 47 -31.99 -17.66 6.26
C THR A 47 -30.51 -17.28 6.29
N MET A 48 -30.23 -15.97 6.17
CA MET A 48 -28.92 -15.42 6.52
C MET A 48 -28.90 -15.03 8.00
N ILE A 49 -27.91 -15.54 8.73
CA ILE A 49 -27.68 -15.21 10.14
C ILE A 49 -26.41 -14.39 10.25
N THR A 50 -26.49 -13.30 11.00
CA THR A 50 -25.32 -12.51 11.38
C THR A 50 -24.64 -13.14 12.59
N ARG A 51 -23.33 -13.35 12.52
CA ARG A 51 -22.53 -13.87 13.63
C ARG A 51 -21.21 -13.13 13.76
N GLU A 52 -20.54 -13.32 14.90
CA GLU A 52 -19.18 -12.82 15.08
C GLU A 52 -18.19 -13.58 14.18
N GLY A 53 -17.37 -12.81 13.46
CA GLY A 53 -16.27 -13.32 12.65
C GLY A 53 -14.96 -13.42 13.42
N ARG A 54 -13.97 -14.12 12.83
CA ARG A 54 -12.62 -14.28 13.41
C ARG A 54 -11.82 -12.97 13.47
N GLY A 55 -11.94 -12.13 12.45
CA GLY A 55 -11.18 -10.89 12.26
C GLY A 55 -11.74 -10.07 11.09
N PHE A 56 -11.33 -8.83 10.89
CA PHE A 56 -11.77 -7.99 9.76
C PHE A 56 -11.14 -8.46 8.45
N SER A 57 -11.82 -8.24 7.33
CA SER A 57 -11.28 -8.52 6.00
C SER A 57 -10.23 -7.46 5.62
N MET A 58 -9.39 -7.77 4.63
CA MET A 58 -8.42 -6.80 4.10
C MET A 58 -9.13 -5.58 3.49
N VAL A 59 -10.29 -5.81 2.85
CA VAL A 59 -11.07 -4.78 2.18
C VAL A 59 -11.75 -3.85 3.21
N GLU A 60 -12.22 -4.41 4.33
CA GLU A 60 -12.81 -3.64 5.43
C GLU A 60 -11.78 -2.73 6.10
N LEU A 61 -10.55 -3.23 6.34
CA LEU A 61 -9.46 -2.40 6.89
C LEU A 61 -9.10 -1.25 5.94
N ALA A 62 -9.01 -1.52 4.64
CA ALA A 62 -8.76 -0.50 3.63
C ALA A 62 -9.89 0.55 3.60
N GLY A 63 -11.15 0.13 3.69
CA GLY A 63 -12.31 1.02 3.77
C GLY A 63 -12.31 1.91 5.02
N ALA A 64 -11.71 1.43 6.12
CA ALA A 64 -11.55 2.20 7.36
C ALA A 64 -10.27 3.06 7.40
N SER A 65 -9.49 3.10 6.32
CA SER A 65 -8.17 3.78 6.27
C SER A 65 -7.19 3.27 7.32
N VAL A 66 -7.30 1.98 7.70
CA VAL A 66 -6.40 1.33 8.65
C VAL A 66 -5.43 0.43 7.90
N SER A 67 -4.13 0.68 8.03
CA SER A 67 -3.13 -0.20 7.44
C SER A 67 -3.06 -1.54 8.18
N GLN A 68 -2.75 -2.63 7.49
CA GLN A 68 -2.57 -3.96 8.11
C GLN A 68 -1.53 -3.93 9.25
N LYS A 69 -0.46 -3.16 9.07
CA LYS A 69 0.59 -3.01 10.09
C LYS A 69 0.06 -2.34 11.34
N ASP A 70 -0.76 -1.31 11.19
CA ASP A 70 -1.35 -0.59 12.32
C ASP A 70 -2.45 -1.41 13.00
N ALA A 71 -3.27 -2.12 12.22
CA ALA A 71 -4.24 -3.10 12.74
C ALA A 71 -3.56 -4.11 13.68
N TRP A 72 -2.42 -4.69 13.27
CA TRP A 72 -1.67 -5.62 14.11
C TRP A 72 -1.09 -4.97 15.37
N LYS A 73 -0.53 -3.76 15.26
CA LYS A 73 -0.03 -3.01 16.43
C LYS A 73 -1.14 -2.69 17.43
N TRP A 74 -2.34 -2.41 16.93
CA TRP A 74 -3.47 -2.01 17.77
C TRP A 74 -4.27 -3.20 18.32
N GLY A 75 -3.98 -4.42 17.86
CA GLY A 75 -4.62 -5.66 18.31
C GLY A 75 -5.90 -6.02 17.55
N VAL A 76 -6.13 -5.41 16.38
CA VAL A 76 -7.25 -5.75 15.50
C VAL A 76 -6.97 -7.10 14.83
N LYS A 77 -7.87 -8.07 15.01
CA LYS A 77 -7.77 -9.37 14.35
C LYS A 77 -8.04 -9.21 12.87
N LEU A 78 -7.15 -9.76 12.03
CA LEU A 78 -7.29 -9.78 10.57
C LEU A 78 -7.61 -11.19 10.09
N ASP A 79 -8.58 -11.27 9.21
CA ASP A 79 -8.93 -12.46 8.44
C ASP A 79 -8.59 -12.25 6.97
N SER A 80 -7.33 -12.55 6.62
CA SER A 80 -6.77 -12.30 5.28
C SER A 80 -7.42 -13.11 4.16
N LYS A 81 -8.13 -14.20 4.51
CA LYS A 81 -8.82 -15.05 3.54
C LYS A 81 -10.18 -14.48 3.14
N ARG A 82 -10.81 -13.68 4.01
CA ARG A 82 -12.12 -13.07 3.73
C ARG A 82 -11.96 -11.88 2.78
N ARG A 83 -12.85 -11.81 1.79
CA ARG A 83 -12.91 -10.71 0.79
C ARG A 83 -14.20 -9.91 0.84
N SER A 84 -15.09 -10.20 1.80
CA SER A 84 -16.35 -9.46 1.97
C SER A 84 -16.08 -8.04 2.47
N LEU A 85 -16.94 -7.12 2.05
CA LEU A 85 -17.04 -5.78 2.58
C LEU A 85 -18.44 -5.62 3.16
N LEU A 86 -18.51 -5.40 4.47
CA LEU A 86 -19.75 -5.08 5.17
C LEU A 86 -19.61 -3.68 5.75
N ASP A 87 -20.51 -2.77 5.37
CA ASP A 87 -20.43 -1.35 5.75
C ASP A 87 -20.46 -1.16 7.27
N HIS A 88 -21.29 -1.95 7.96
CA HIS A 88 -21.34 -1.97 9.43
C HIS A 88 -19.94 -2.19 10.07
N ASN A 89 -19.12 -3.08 9.50
CA ASN A 89 -17.78 -3.35 10.00
C ASN A 89 -16.84 -2.18 9.75
N VAL A 90 -16.93 -1.56 8.57
CA VAL A 90 -16.12 -0.40 8.18
C VAL A 90 -16.44 0.79 9.10
N GLU A 91 -17.72 1.06 9.34
CA GLU A 91 -18.15 2.12 10.25
C GLU A 91 -17.69 1.87 11.69
N SER A 92 -17.82 0.63 12.18
CA SER A 92 -17.37 0.26 13.52
C SER A 92 -15.86 0.47 13.68
N LEU A 93 -15.07 0.08 12.67
CA LEU A 93 -13.64 0.33 12.64
C LEU A 93 -13.30 1.82 12.56
N ARG A 94 -14.00 2.60 11.74
CA ARG A 94 -13.78 4.06 11.62
C ARG A 94 -14.07 4.77 12.95
N LYS A 95 -15.22 4.48 13.56
CA LYS A 95 -15.61 5.03 14.87
C LYS A 95 -14.56 4.71 15.91
N TRP A 96 -14.11 3.46 15.99
CA TRP A 96 -13.05 3.07 16.92
C TRP A 96 -11.69 3.69 16.60
N ALA A 97 -11.27 3.73 15.33
CA ALA A 97 -9.99 4.34 14.94
C ALA A 97 -9.98 5.86 15.21
N SER A 98 -11.14 6.53 15.10
CA SER A 98 -11.27 7.95 15.38
C SER A 98 -11.05 8.31 16.85
N THR A 99 -11.26 7.38 17.79
CA THR A 99 -10.94 7.62 19.21
C THR A 99 -9.42 7.72 19.44
N ALA A 100 -8.61 7.08 18.58
CA ALA A 100 -7.15 7.28 18.51
C ALA A 100 -6.78 8.66 17.99
N GLN A 101 -7.52 9.06 16.96
CA GLN A 101 -7.20 10.18 16.11
C GLN A 101 -7.93 11.44 16.56
N LYS A 102 -7.93 11.73 17.86
CA LYS A 102 -7.98 13.13 18.29
C LYS A 102 -6.56 13.68 18.47
N PRO A 103 -5.77 13.94 17.40
CA PRO A 103 -4.94 15.12 17.46
C PRO A 103 -5.87 16.34 17.38
N LYS A 104 -5.55 17.40 18.12
CA LYS A 104 -6.07 18.75 17.89
C LYS A 104 -5.84 19.09 16.40
N VAL A 105 -6.81 18.83 15.54
CA VAL A 105 -6.87 19.45 14.22
C VAL A 105 -7.40 20.83 14.50
N ALA A 106 -6.49 21.81 14.55
CA ALA A 106 -6.86 23.19 14.35
C ALA A 106 -7.66 23.24 13.05
N GLU A 107 -8.92 23.64 13.16
CA GLU A 107 -9.77 23.96 12.02
C GLU A 107 -8.97 24.89 11.09
N PRO A 108 -8.68 24.51 9.83
CA PRO A 108 -8.39 25.53 8.85
C PRO A 108 -9.69 26.32 8.70
N LYS A 109 -9.69 27.55 9.21
CA LYS A 109 -10.74 28.54 8.95
C LYS A 109 -11.04 28.56 7.45
N PRO A 110 -12.32 28.61 7.05
CA PRO A 110 -12.71 28.69 5.66
C PRO A 110 -12.49 30.12 5.15
N GLU A 111 -11.70 30.27 4.08
CA GLU A 111 -11.74 31.45 3.22
C GLU A 111 -11.84 31.00 1.74
N PRO A 112 -12.50 31.81 0.89
CA PRO A 112 -13.47 31.32 -0.10
C PRO A 112 -12.92 31.19 -1.53
N VAL A 113 -13.63 30.35 -2.31
CA VAL A 113 -13.87 30.39 -3.76
C VAL A 113 -12.96 31.30 -4.60
N VAL A 114 -12.13 30.70 -5.46
CA VAL A 114 -11.88 31.26 -6.80
C VAL A 114 -12.01 30.14 -7.83
N GLU A 115 -13.07 30.26 -8.59
CA GLU A 115 -13.41 29.58 -9.83
C GLU A 115 -12.34 29.93 -10.89
N ALA A 116 -11.66 28.94 -11.47
CA ALA A 116 -10.84 29.12 -12.66
C ALA A 116 -10.87 27.84 -13.51
N GLU A 117 -11.78 27.89 -14.47
CA GLU A 117 -11.85 27.19 -15.75
C GLU A 117 -10.54 26.51 -16.24
N PRO A 118 -10.55 25.22 -16.66
CA PRO A 118 -9.42 24.63 -17.36
C PRO A 118 -9.73 24.37 -18.85
N GLU A 119 -9.07 25.09 -19.77
CA GLU A 119 -8.53 24.64 -21.07
C GLU A 119 -7.63 25.78 -21.64
N PRO A 120 -6.51 25.53 -22.37
CA PRO A 120 -6.41 24.52 -23.43
C PRO A 120 -5.10 23.72 -23.53
N LYS A 121 -5.21 22.63 -24.28
CA LYS A 121 -4.20 21.63 -24.67
C LYS A 121 -3.04 22.22 -25.49
N PRO A 122 -1.80 21.70 -25.34
CA PRO A 122 -0.84 21.70 -26.44
C PRO A 122 -0.69 20.30 -27.07
N LYS A 123 -0.92 20.26 -28.40
CA LYS A 123 -0.62 19.15 -29.30
C LYS A 123 0.89 18.89 -29.38
N PRO A 124 1.38 17.63 -29.42
CA PRO A 124 2.70 17.36 -29.97
C PRO A 124 2.57 16.93 -31.44
N ALA A 125 2.89 17.84 -32.35
CA ALA A 125 3.19 17.54 -33.74
C ALA A 125 4.69 17.78 -34.00
N ALA A 126 5.20 17.09 -35.02
CA ALA A 126 6.52 17.20 -35.64
C ALA A 126 7.61 16.24 -35.13
N ALA A 127 7.54 15.04 -35.69
CA ALA A 127 8.69 14.25 -36.06
C ALA A 127 9.78 15.09 -36.78
N LYS A 128 11.04 14.90 -36.41
CA LYS A 128 12.18 15.08 -37.32
C LYS A 128 13.11 13.87 -37.23
N LYS A 129 12.98 13.00 -38.25
CA LYS A 129 14.03 12.08 -38.68
C LYS A 129 15.28 12.89 -39.01
N ALA A 130 16.41 12.54 -38.41
CA ALA A 130 17.74 12.88 -38.92
C ALA A 130 18.50 11.58 -39.17
N THR A 131 18.41 11.13 -40.41
CA THR A 131 19.29 10.15 -41.04
C THR A 131 20.72 10.66 -41.09
N LYS A 132 21.68 9.88 -40.59
CA LYS A 132 23.03 9.82 -41.16
C LYS A 132 23.72 8.50 -40.81
N LYS A 133 23.70 7.56 -41.76
CA LYS A 133 24.78 6.58 -41.97
C LYS A 133 25.81 7.30 -42.87
N PRO A 134 27.12 6.99 -42.80
CA PRO A 134 27.60 5.84 -43.59
C PRO A 134 28.78 5.07 -42.96
N ALA A 135 28.97 3.84 -43.49
CA ALA A 135 30.23 3.11 -43.74
C ALA A 135 31.21 2.82 -42.56
N ALA A 136 31.96 1.71 -42.46
CA ALA A 136 32.07 0.43 -43.17
C ALA A 136 33.12 -0.46 -42.42
N LYS A 137 33.07 -1.78 -42.69
CA LYS A 137 34.14 -2.81 -42.51
C LYS A 137 34.55 -3.14 -41.05
N LYS A 138 34.67 -4.40 -40.61
CA LYS A 138 35.25 -5.59 -41.28
C LYS A 138 34.53 -6.88 -40.88
N LYS A 139 34.27 -7.74 -41.87
CA LYS A 139 34.14 -9.19 -41.72
C LYS A 139 35.52 -9.80 -41.39
N LYS A 140 35.55 -10.81 -40.53
CA LYS A 140 36.64 -11.80 -40.42
C LYS A 140 35.99 -13.15 -40.06
N ALA A 141 36.57 -14.21 -40.62
CA ALA A 141 36.13 -15.62 -40.67
C ALA A 141 35.15 -15.91 -41.81
#